data_AF-A0A1Y6BNM7-F1
#
_entry.id   AF-A0A1Y6BNM7-F1
#
_cell.length_a   1.000
_cell.length_b   1.000
_cell.length_c   1.000
_cell.angle_alpha   90.00
_cell.angle_beta   90.00
_cell.angle_gamma   90.00
#
_symmetry.space_group_name_H-M   'P 1'
#
loop_
_entity.id
_entity.type
_entity.pdbx_description
1 polymer ?
#
loop_
_entity_poly.entity_id
_entity_poly.type
_entity_poly.pdbx_seq_one_letter_code
_entity_poly.pdbx_strand_id
1 'polypeptide(L)'
;MGDRSLEYKVGFFSLLGIAATVLAVFVLRPDMFSRQDMNTYYTILKDATGILEKTHVKTNGVTIGKVAYIRLDENATRVGMEINEDVFIPEGSKVIVRTVGFLGDKFIEIKRPSNVTNPVPDQSFIPQATDASDLGEVIALIGSIAKDIKKVTSNLAAVLGDREGEESIARIVENIERFTEDARGILEDNRDDVRDLVANIREFSESANDVLDQKNRDRIERILANFDDSMVEVRGATKNINLIAQKVEKGEGTLGRLINDDDTLTEVEGAIKDIRKVLAPVTKLEVAVDTNTYIRRDNTAQTYFNLKFRTRPDAYYLIGFTDFSERTRDTTVETLDGDSTDGVVRSKETIVEDSELRFNLQIAKRWGNLGARLGLFDSTGGVAGDLYFFRDRLRVSLEVYDFADKDSEVRELAHVKAYANILFFDHIYAMMGIDDPTRIDPETGSVNKELNYFFGAGLTFNDQDLKSLFGMAAIATGG
;
A
#
# COMPACT_ATOMS: atom_id res chain seq x y z
N MET A 1 -22.97 -11.34 84.73
CA MET A 1 -21.67 -11.97 84.39
C MET A 1 -21.54 -12.40 82.92
N GLY A 2 -22.43 -11.95 82.00
CA GLY A 2 -22.42 -12.40 80.59
C GLY A 2 -21.56 -11.58 79.62
N ASP A 3 -21.48 -10.25 79.79
CA ASP A 3 -20.89 -9.36 78.77
C ASP A 3 -19.38 -9.52 78.56
N ARG A 4 -18.59 -9.65 79.64
CA ARG A 4 -17.13 -9.83 79.53
C ARG A 4 -16.76 -11.08 78.73
N SER A 5 -17.56 -12.14 78.79
CA SER A 5 -17.27 -13.38 78.06
C SER A 5 -17.43 -13.22 76.55
N LEU A 6 -18.30 -12.29 76.11
CA LEU A 6 -18.53 -12.01 74.71
C LEU A 6 -17.38 -11.16 74.15
N GLU A 7 -16.94 -10.15 74.91
CA GLU A 7 -15.81 -9.28 74.56
C GLU A 7 -14.51 -10.09 74.37
N TYR A 8 -14.21 -11.05 75.25
CA TYR A 8 -13.03 -11.92 75.08
C TYR A 8 -13.13 -12.84 73.85
N LYS A 9 -14.32 -13.35 73.53
CA LYS A 9 -14.53 -14.21 72.35
C LYS A 9 -14.36 -13.41 71.05
N VAL A 10 -14.88 -12.18 71.02
CA VAL A 10 -14.70 -11.28 69.86
C VAL A 10 -13.23 -10.91 69.70
N GLY A 11 -12.55 -10.53 70.79
CA GLY A 11 -11.11 -10.23 70.76
C GLY A 11 -10.25 -11.41 70.30
N PHE A 12 -10.55 -12.62 70.76
CA PHE A 12 -9.86 -13.83 70.34
C PHE A 12 -10.11 -14.18 68.86
N PHE A 13 -11.36 -14.03 68.39
CA PHE A 13 -11.70 -14.22 66.98
C PHE A 13 -10.99 -13.21 66.07
N SER A 14 -10.92 -11.94 66.47
CA SER A 14 -10.17 -10.91 65.74
C SER A 14 -8.67 -11.22 65.69
N LEU A 15 -8.08 -11.69 66.80
CA LEU A 15 -6.67 -12.11 66.85
C LEU A 15 -6.40 -13.30 65.92
N LEU A 16 -7.30 -14.29 65.89
CA LEU A 16 -7.22 -15.42 64.96
C LEU A 16 -7.34 -14.96 63.50
N GLY A 17 -8.24 -14.00 63.22
CA GLY A 17 -8.37 -13.40 61.91
C GLY A 17 -7.08 -12.72 61.46
N ILE A 18 -6.48 -11.89 62.30
CA ILE A 18 -5.20 -11.22 62.03
C ILE A 18 -4.09 -12.26 61.82
N ALA A 19 -3.99 -13.27 62.69
CA ALA A 19 -2.99 -14.32 62.56
C ALA A 19 -3.16 -15.12 61.26
N ALA A 20 -4.39 -15.44 60.87
CA ALA A 20 -4.69 -16.11 59.61
C ALA A 20 -4.34 -15.24 58.41
N THR A 21 -4.59 -13.92 58.46
CA THR A 21 -4.18 -12.98 57.41
C THR A 21 -2.67 -12.90 57.29
N VAL A 22 -1.94 -12.78 58.41
CA VAL A 22 -0.47 -12.77 58.41
C VAL A 22 0.08 -14.08 57.84
N LEU A 23 -0.48 -15.23 58.26
CA LEU A 23 -0.09 -16.53 57.73
C LEU A 23 -0.37 -16.65 56.23
N ALA A 24 -1.54 -16.19 55.76
CA ALA A 24 -1.90 -16.20 54.35
C ALA A 24 -0.94 -15.35 53.52
N VAL A 25 -0.54 -14.16 54.01
CA VAL A 25 0.46 -13.32 53.35
C VAL A 25 1.81 -14.04 53.27
N PHE A 26 2.27 -14.68 54.34
CA PHE A 26 3.52 -15.43 54.35
C PHE A 26 3.51 -16.62 53.37
N VAL A 27 2.40 -17.35 53.27
CA VAL A 27 2.27 -18.54 52.40
C VAL A 27 2.08 -18.17 50.93
N LEU A 28 1.27 -17.14 50.65
CA LEU A 28 0.94 -16.73 49.28
C LEU A 28 2.03 -15.85 48.65
N ARG A 29 2.85 -15.19 49.47
CA ARG A 29 3.89 -14.24 49.03
C ARG A 29 5.23 -14.49 49.73
N PRO A 30 5.82 -15.70 49.57
CA PRO A 30 7.12 -16.00 50.16
C PRO A 30 8.25 -15.11 49.60
N ASP A 31 8.06 -14.58 48.39
CA ASP A 31 8.94 -13.64 47.69
C ASP A 31 9.06 -12.28 48.37
N MET A 32 8.04 -11.82 49.12
CA MET A 32 8.12 -10.55 49.86
C MET A 32 9.09 -10.58 51.04
N PHE A 33 9.46 -11.78 51.52
CA PHE A 33 10.35 -11.98 52.66
C PHE A 33 11.68 -12.65 52.29
N SER A 34 11.81 -13.12 51.03
CA SER A 34 13.07 -13.60 50.48
C SER A 34 13.91 -12.41 50.03
N ARG A 35 15.00 -12.12 50.74
CA ARG A 35 16.09 -11.30 50.18
C ARG A 35 16.70 -12.12 49.04
N GLN A 36 16.27 -11.88 47.82
CA GLN A 36 17.01 -12.36 46.65
C GLN A 36 18.26 -11.50 46.56
N ASP A 37 19.42 -12.14 46.58
CA ASP A 37 20.68 -11.45 46.32
C ASP A 37 20.66 -11.00 44.84
N MET A 38 20.78 -9.69 44.63
CA MET A 38 20.72 -9.05 43.31
C MET A 38 22.01 -8.28 43.07
N ASN A 39 22.60 -8.48 41.91
CA ASN A 39 23.70 -7.66 41.41
C ASN A 39 23.13 -6.38 40.80
N THR A 40 23.75 -5.25 41.09
CA THR A 40 23.34 -3.94 40.59
C THR A 40 24.26 -3.51 39.46
N TYR A 41 23.69 -3.08 38.34
CA TYR A 41 24.42 -2.51 37.22
C TYR A 41 23.80 -1.17 36.83
N TYR A 42 24.54 -0.31 36.13
CA TYR A 42 23.96 0.93 35.63
C TYR A 42 24.33 1.23 34.18
N THR A 43 23.45 1.94 33.49
CA THR A 43 23.68 2.48 32.15
C THR A 43 23.36 3.96 32.13
N ILE A 44 23.86 4.66 31.11
CA ILE A 44 23.55 6.06 30.83
C ILE A 44 22.78 6.08 29.51
N LEU A 45 21.57 6.64 29.53
CA LEU A 45 20.70 6.80 28.37
C LEU A 45 20.54 8.27 28.04
N LYS A 46 20.55 8.62 26.74
CA LYS A 46 20.21 10.00 26.32
C LYS A 46 18.75 10.34 26.61
N ASP A 47 17.86 9.37 26.39
CA ASP A 47 16.43 9.47 26.68
C ASP A 47 15.96 8.19 27.39
N ALA A 48 15.32 8.36 28.55
CA ALA A 48 14.74 7.28 29.34
C ALA A 48 13.19 7.33 29.33
N THR A 49 12.58 8.13 28.45
CA THR A 49 11.12 8.23 28.31
C THR A 49 10.51 6.84 28.13
N GLY A 50 9.51 6.50 28.94
CA GLY A 50 8.82 5.20 28.93
C GLY A 50 9.50 4.10 29.76
N ILE A 51 10.66 4.37 30.38
CA ILE A 51 11.27 3.51 31.40
C ILE A 51 10.84 4.01 32.77
N LEU A 52 10.33 3.10 33.60
CA LEU A 52 9.87 3.38 34.95
C LEU A 52 10.62 2.49 35.94
N GLU A 53 10.57 2.83 37.23
CA GLU A 53 10.99 1.90 38.27
C GLU A 53 10.20 0.60 38.15
N LYS A 54 10.87 -0.53 38.38
CA LYS A 54 10.35 -1.90 38.17
C LYS A 54 10.14 -2.29 36.70
N THR A 55 10.49 -1.46 35.71
CA THR A 55 10.54 -1.90 34.31
C THR A 55 11.42 -3.13 34.19
N HIS A 56 10.95 -4.14 33.44
CA HIS A 56 11.65 -5.41 33.32
C HIS A 56 12.99 -5.27 32.59
N VAL A 57 14.01 -5.94 33.10
CA VAL A 57 15.30 -6.16 32.44
C VAL A 57 15.31 -7.58 31.91
N LYS A 58 15.58 -7.74 30.61
CA LYS A 58 15.53 -9.01 29.90
C LYS A 58 16.82 -9.30 29.16
N THR A 59 17.06 -10.57 28.89
CA THR A 59 18.09 -11.01 27.94
C THR A 59 17.55 -12.19 27.15
N ASN A 60 17.73 -12.19 25.83
CA ASN A 60 17.19 -13.22 24.93
C ASN A 60 15.69 -13.53 25.18
N GLY A 61 14.90 -12.50 25.53
CA GLY A 61 13.46 -12.62 25.82
C GLY A 61 13.08 -13.06 27.24
N VAL A 62 14.03 -13.46 28.08
CA VAL A 62 13.79 -13.90 29.47
C VAL A 62 14.00 -12.75 30.44
N THR A 63 13.07 -12.56 31.39
CA THR A 63 13.22 -11.57 32.48
C THR A 63 14.26 -12.04 33.47
N ILE A 64 15.27 -11.20 33.70
CA ILE A 64 16.42 -11.47 34.57
C ILE A 64 16.58 -10.47 35.71
N GLY A 65 15.77 -9.41 35.70
CA GLY A 65 15.89 -8.32 36.64
C GLY A 65 14.87 -7.22 36.40
N LYS A 66 15.08 -6.08 37.06
CA LYS A 66 14.20 -4.92 37.03
C LYS A 66 15.00 -3.62 37.18
N VAL A 67 14.42 -2.52 36.71
CA VAL A 67 14.95 -1.18 36.97
C VAL A 67 14.74 -0.83 38.43
N ALA A 68 15.83 -0.53 39.13
CA ALA A 68 15.83 -0.18 40.54
C ALA A 68 15.62 1.32 40.76
N TYR A 69 16.29 2.16 39.96
CA TYR A 69 16.17 3.60 40.05
C TYR A 69 16.47 4.30 38.73
N ILE A 70 15.97 5.53 38.61
CA ILE A 70 16.23 6.42 37.48
C ILE A 70 16.67 7.76 38.07
N ARG A 71 17.85 8.25 37.66
CA ARG A 71 18.40 9.53 38.13
C ARG A 71 18.86 10.37 36.96
N LEU A 72 18.54 11.65 36.99
CA LEU A 72 19.05 12.61 36.01
C LEU A 72 20.54 12.89 36.29
N ASP A 73 21.35 12.91 35.24
CA ASP A 73 22.80 13.13 35.29
C ASP A 73 23.19 14.12 34.19
N GLU A 74 23.36 15.40 34.55
CA GLU A 74 23.59 16.56 33.66
C GLU A 74 22.71 16.62 32.40
N ASN A 75 23.08 15.90 31.33
CA ASN A 75 22.41 15.84 30.02
C ASN A 75 21.98 14.43 29.61
N ALA A 76 21.94 13.50 30.56
CA ALA A 76 21.56 12.11 30.35
C ALA A 76 20.80 11.57 31.55
N THR A 77 20.26 10.35 31.42
CA THR A 77 19.58 9.65 32.50
C THR A 77 20.37 8.41 32.88
N ARG A 78 20.80 8.34 34.15
CA ARG A 78 21.40 7.16 34.73
C ARG A 78 20.31 6.21 35.21
N VAL A 79 20.30 5.00 34.66
CA VAL A 79 19.34 3.95 35.00
C VAL A 79 20.07 2.83 35.74
N GLY A 80 19.66 2.57 36.98
CA GLY A 80 20.14 1.45 37.79
C GLY A 80 19.27 0.22 37.59
N MET A 81 19.89 -0.93 37.41
CA MET A 81 19.25 -2.22 37.14
C MET A 81 19.68 -3.23 38.20
N GLU A 82 18.71 -3.86 38.85
CA GLU A 82 18.93 -5.01 39.73
C GLU A 82 18.68 -6.29 38.92
N ILE A 83 19.70 -7.15 38.85
CA ILE A 83 19.69 -8.40 38.12
C ILE A 83 19.94 -9.53 39.12
N ASN A 84 19.24 -10.65 38.98
CA ASN A 84 19.43 -11.78 39.88
C ASN A 84 20.89 -12.29 39.83
N GLU A 85 21.47 -12.65 40.98
CA GLU A 85 22.87 -13.07 41.09
C GLU A 85 23.21 -14.33 40.27
N ASP A 86 22.24 -15.21 40.05
CA ASP A 86 22.38 -16.43 39.23
C ASP A 86 22.55 -16.14 37.72
N VAL A 87 22.35 -14.89 37.30
CA VAL A 87 22.41 -14.50 35.90
C VAL A 87 23.81 -13.97 35.54
N PHE A 88 24.54 -14.76 34.76
CA PHE A 88 25.82 -14.36 34.19
C PHE A 88 25.67 -13.25 33.13
N ILE A 89 26.31 -12.09 33.36
CA ILE A 89 26.38 -10.97 32.41
C ILE A 89 27.82 -10.87 31.88
N PRO A 90 28.09 -11.28 30.62
CA PRO A 90 29.44 -11.23 30.07
C PRO A 90 29.93 -9.81 29.83
N GLU A 91 31.23 -9.59 29.96
CA GLU A 91 31.90 -8.37 29.55
C GLU A 91 31.63 -8.07 28.05
N GLY A 92 31.48 -6.79 27.70
CA GLY A 92 31.06 -6.39 26.35
C GLY A 92 29.55 -6.51 26.07
N SER A 93 28.75 -6.87 27.08
CA SER A 93 27.30 -6.73 27.01
C SER A 93 26.89 -5.29 26.75
N LYS A 94 25.80 -5.10 26.03
CA LYS A 94 25.24 -3.78 25.72
C LYS A 94 23.79 -3.69 26.15
N VAL A 95 23.40 -2.52 26.65
CA VAL A 95 22.00 -2.20 26.99
C VAL A 95 21.27 -1.65 25.77
N ILE A 96 20.09 -2.19 25.52
CA ILE A 96 19.18 -1.72 24.46
C ILE A 96 17.81 -1.48 25.08
N VAL A 97 17.22 -0.31 24.81
CA VAL A 97 15.83 -0.06 25.19
C VAL A 97 14.94 -0.57 24.06
N ARG A 98 13.96 -1.41 24.41
CA ARG A 98 13.02 -2.03 23.46
C ARG A 98 11.59 -1.72 23.86
N THR A 99 10.72 -1.61 22.87
CA THR A 99 9.28 -1.43 23.08
C THR A 99 8.56 -2.78 22.95
N VAL A 100 7.67 -3.08 23.88
CA VAL A 100 6.74 -4.22 23.85
C VAL A 100 5.51 -3.81 23.04
N GLY A 101 5.32 -4.46 21.90
CA GLY A 101 4.14 -4.22 21.07
C GLY A 101 4.02 -2.77 20.60
N PHE A 102 2.78 -2.33 20.36
CA PHE A 102 2.47 -1.03 19.75
C PHE A 102 2.08 0.06 20.76
N LEU A 103 1.76 -0.32 22.00
CA LEU A 103 1.25 0.58 23.04
C LEU A 103 2.36 1.38 23.76
N GLY A 104 3.63 1.12 23.45
CA GLY A 104 4.74 1.96 23.92
C GLY A 104 5.39 1.51 25.23
N ASP A 105 4.94 0.42 25.86
CA ASP A 105 5.58 -0.14 27.06
C ASP A 105 7.04 -0.50 26.77
N LYS A 106 7.99 0.07 27.51
CA LYS A 106 9.41 -0.21 27.28
C LYS A 106 9.96 -1.25 28.26
N PHE A 107 10.95 -2.00 27.80
CA PHE A 107 11.78 -2.88 28.63
C PHE A 107 13.25 -2.70 28.26
N ILE A 108 14.13 -3.04 29.20
CA ILE A 108 15.57 -3.02 28.97
C ILE A 108 16.03 -4.41 28.54
N GLU A 109 16.73 -4.50 27.41
CA GLU A 109 17.36 -5.72 26.92
C GLU A 109 18.87 -5.64 27.09
N ILE A 110 19.47 -6.63 27.75
CA ILE A 110 20.92 -6.82 27.81
C ILE A 110 21.32 -7.79 26.70
N LYS A 111 21.97 -7.27 25.67
CA LYS A 111 22.50 -8.05 24.56
C LYS A 111 23.89 -8.56 24.94
N ARG A 112 24.01 -9.88 25.02
CA ARG A 112 25.26 -10.57 25.36
C ARG A 112 26.09 -10.85 24.11
N PRO A 113 27.43 -10.69 24.14
CA PRO A 113 28.30 -11.12 23.06
C PRO A 113 28.39 -12.65 23.00
N SER A 114 28.65 -13.19 21.82
CA SER A 114 28.57 -14.64 21.56
C SER A 114 29.71 -15.47 22.17
N ASN A 115 30.82 -14.88 22.63
CA ASN A 115 32.04 -15.61 23.05
C ASN A 115 32.85 -14.88 24.15
N VAL A 116 32.23 -14.51 25.27
CA VAL A 116 32.95 -13.90 26.41
C VAL A 116 32.60 -14.64 27.71
N THR A 117 33.63 -15.01 28.47
CA THR A 117 33.50 -15.81 29.71
C THR A 117 33.73 -15.01 30.99
N ASN A 118 34.20 -13.78 30.89
CA ASN A 118 34.41 -12.93 32.06
C ASN A 118 33.11 -12.20 32.42
N PRO A 119 32.66 -12.24 33.70
CA PRO A 119 31.49 -11.49 34.12
C PRO A 119 31.84 -10.00 34.25
N VAL A 120 30.86 -9.14 33.96
CA VAL A 120 30.89 -7.75 34.40
C VAL A 120 30.81 -7.72 35.94
N PRO A 121 31.71 -7.03 36.64
CA PRO A 121 31.65 -6.94 38.10
C PRO A 121 30.36 -6.27 38.58
N ASP A 122 29.91 -6.60 39.79
CA ASP A 122 28.81 -5.88 40.45
C ASP A 122 29.11 -4.37 40.52
N GLN A 123 28.06 -3.56 40.45
CA GLN A 123 28.08 -2.10 40.42
C GLN A 123 28.78 -1.48 39.21
N SER A 124 29.03 -2.26 38.15
CA SER A 124 29.69 -1.74 36.95
C SER A 124 28.75 -1.09 35.94
N PHE A 125 29.35 -0.25 35.10
CA PHE A 125 28.71 0.37 33.95
C PHE A 125 28.56 -0.61 32.78
N ILE A 126 27.38 -0.63 32.16
CA ILE A 126 27.14 -1.35 30.90
C ILE A 126 26.79 -0.31 29.81
N PRO A 127 27.53 -0.27 28.68
CA PRO A 127 27.29 0.73 27.64
C PRO A 127 25.98 0.52 26.88
N GLN A 128 25.34 1.62 26.46
CA GLN A 128 24.19 1.59 25.57
C GLN A 128 24.61 1.19 24.14
N ALA A 129 23.79 0.39 23.44
CA ALA A 129 24.00 0.13 22.02
C ALA A 129 23.64 1.36 21.17
N THR A 130 24.48 1.65 20.17
CA THR A 130 24.31 2.78 19.24
C THR A 130 23.20 2.57 18.20
N ASP A 131 22.76 1.33 17.99
CA ASP A 131 21.91 0.95 16.84
C ASP A 131 20.44 0.69 17.27
N ALA A 132 19.96 1.42 18.27
CA ALA A 132 18.57 1.33 18.70
C ALA A 132 17.70 2.24 17.82
N SER A 133 17.25 1.72 16.66
CA SER A 133 16.28 2.41 15.82
C SER A 133 14.99 2.66 16.61
N ASP A 134 14.64 3.93 16.79
CA ASP A 134 13.37 4.32 17.39
C ASP A 134 12.25 4.16 16.35
N LEU A 135 11.09 3.68 16.79
CA LEU A 135 9.88 3.63 15.98
C LEU A 135 9.50 5.04 15.49
N GLY A 136 9.83 6.09 16.27
CA GLY A 136 9.64 7.49 15.87
C GLY A 136 10.40 7.88 14.60
N GLU A 137 11.63 7.41 14.42
CA GLU A 137 12.44 7.67 13.21
C GLU A 137 11.84 6.97 11.99
N VAL A 138 11.31 5.77 12.18
CA VAL A 138 10.62 5.01 11.13
C VAL A 138 9.32 5.72 10.71
N ILE A 139 8.53 6.22 11.65
CA ILE A 139 7.29 6.96 11.36
C ILE A 139 7.59 8.27 10.63
N ALA A 140 8.62 9.02 11.05
CA ALA A 140 9.03 10.26 10.39
C ALA A 140 9.46 10.01 8.94
N LEU A 141 10.21 8.93 8.70
CA LEU A 141 10.65 8.53 7.37
C LEU A 141 9.50 8.04 6.48
N ILE A 142 8.53 7.31 7.04
CA ILE A 142 7.29 6.95 6.31
C ILE A 142 6.53 8.21 5.90
N GLY A 143 6.46 9.22 6.77
CA GLY A 143 5.82 10.50 6.48
C GLY A 143 6.48 11.25 5.31
N SER A 144 7.82 11.27 5.23
CA SER A 144 8.52 11.90 4.11
C SER A 144 8.32 11.14 2.80
N ILE A 145 8.38 9.80 2.84
CA ILE A 145 8.18 8.97 1.64
C ILE A 145 6.75 9.09 1.13
N ALA A 146 5.75 9.08 2.02
CA ALA A 146 4.36 9.29 1.63
C ALA A 146 4.14 10.64 0.94
N LYS A 147 4.86 11.68 1.39
CA LYS A 147 4.83 13.01 0.77
C LYS A 147 5.45 13.01 -0.63
N ASP A 148 6.56 12.30 -0.82
CA ASP A 148 7.24 12.21 -2.11
C ASP A 148 6.44 11.37 -3.11
N ILE A 149 5.84 10.27 -2.67
CA ILE A 149 4.93 9.45 -3.48
C ILE A 149 3.72 10.28 -3.90
N LYS A 150 3.09 11.02 -2.97
CA LYS A 150 1.96 11.91 -3.29
C LYS A 150 2.29 12.93 -4.37
N LYS A 151 3.53 13.44 -4.39
CA LYS A 151 3.99 14.41 -5.38
C LYS A 151 4.13 13.78 -6.78
N VAL A 152 4.68 12.57 -6.85
CA VAL A 152 4.81 11.83 -8.11
C VAL A 152 3.45 11.40 -8.65
N THR A 153 2.58 10.85 -7.79
CA THR A 153 1.25 10.40 -8.21
C THR A 153 0.33 11.55 -8.62
N SER A 154 0.43 12.71 -7.97
CA SER A 154 -0.32 13.91 -8.37
C SER A 154 0.11 14.43 -9.74
N ASN A 155 1.40 14.38 -10.07
CA ASN A 155 1.90 14.79 -11.39
C ASN A 155 1.50 13.79 -12.47
N LEU A 156 1.45 12.49 -12.14
CA LEU A 156 1.05 11.45 -13.07
C LEU A 156 -0.47 11.47 -13.32
N ALA A 157 -1.27 11.65 -12.27
CA ALA A 157 -2.72 11.80 -12.36
C ALA A 157 -3.12 13.05 -13.17
N ALA A 158 -2.35 14.14 -13.09
CA ALA A 158 -2.58 15.32 -13.91
C ALA A 158 -2.35 15.10 -15.42
N VAL A 159 -1.56 14.09 -15.80
CA VAL A 159 -1.22 13.79 -17.20
C VAL A 159 -2.06 12.63 -17.76
N LEU A 160 -2.44 11.67 -16.91
CA LEU A 160 -3.13 10.45 -17.31
C LEU A 160 -4.58 10.36 -16.82
N GLY A 161 -4.99 11.17 -15.85
CA GLY A 161 -6.28 11.05 -15.15
C GLY A 161 -7.35 12.04 -15.61
N ASP A 162 -7.02 12.97 -16.50
CA ASP A 162 -8.01 13.87 -17.09
C ASP A 162 -8.42 13.38 -18.48
N ARG A 163 -9.68 13.62 -18.84
CA ARG A 163 -10.26 13.31 -20.16
C ARG A 163 -9.44 13.95 -21.28
N GLU A 164 -8.80 15.09 -21.02
CA GLU A 164 -7.84 15.73 -21.93
C GLU A 164 -6.55 14.93 -22.15
N GLY A 165 -6.07 14.20 -21.15
CA GLY A 165 -4.84 13.38 -21.20
C GLY A 165 -5.05 12.10 -22.00
N GLU A 166 -6.12 11.37 -21.72
CA GLU A 166 -6.51 10.18 -22.51
C GLU A 166 -6.84 10.55 -23.95
N GLU A 167 -7.63 11.62 -24.18
CA GLU A 167 -7.90 12.06 -25.54
C GLU A 167 -6.63 12.53 -26.25
N SER A 168 -5.66 13.12 -25.55
CA SER A 168 -4.39 13.53 -26.17
C SER A 168 -3.53 12.34 -26.55
N ILE A 169 -3.43 11.31 -25.71
CA ILE A 169 -2.69 10.09 -26.04
C ILE A 169 -3.40 9.30 -27.13
N ALA A 170 -4.72 9.15 -27.08
CA ALA A 170 -5.50 8.50 -28.12
C ALA A 170 -5.38 9.24 -29.46
N ARG A 171 -5.48 10.58 -29.46
CA ARG A 171 -5.27 11.41 -30.67
C ARG A 171 -3.85 11.28 -31.21
N ILE A 172 -2.84 11.18 -30.34
CA ILE A 172 -1.45 11.02 -30.79
C ILE A 172 -1.26 9.66 -31.46
N VAL A 173 -1.78 8.58 -30.88
CA VAL A 173 -1.69 7.23 -31.46
C VAL A 173 -2.47 7.15 -32.76
N GLU A 174 -3.71 7.65 -32.79
CA GLU A 174 -4.55 7.66 -33.99
C GLU A 174 -3.95 8.51 -35.11
N ASN A 175 -3.38 9.67 -34.79
CA ASN A 175 -2.70 10.51 -35.78
C ASN A 175 -1.43 9.85 -36.33
N ILE A 176 -0.72 9.08 -35.50
CA ILE A 176 0.48 8.34 -35.96
C ILE A 176 0.08 7.18 -36.87
N GLU A 177 -0.95 6.42 -36.53
CA GLU A 177 -1.45 5.34 -37.39
C GLU A 177 -1.95 5.87 -38.72
N ARG A 178 -2.80 6.90 -38.68
CA ARG A 178 -3.37 7.51 -39.89
C ARG A 178 -2.30 8.19 -40.75
N PHE A 179 -1.36 8.90 -40.15
CA PHE A 179 -0.21 9.45 -40.87
C PHE A 179 0.64 8.34 -41.52
N THR A 180 0.81 7.21 -40.85
CA THR A 180 1.58 6.07 -41.38
C THR A 180 0.84 5.38 -42.53
N GLU A 181 -0.48 5.29 -42.46
CA GLU A 181 -1.35 4.75 -43.51
C GLU A 181 -1.40 5.69 -44.72
N ASP A 182 -1.62 6.99 -44.51
CA ASP A 182 -1.59 8.03 -45.54
C ASP A 182 -0.23 8.09 -46.21
N ALA A 183 0.86 8.00 -45.44
CA ALA A 183 2.21 7.95 -45.99
C ALA A 183 2.44 6.69 -46.84
N ARG A 184 1.89 5.53 -46.44
CA ARG A 184 1.94 4.31 -47.29
C ARG A 184 1.09 4.45 -48.53
N GLY A 185 -0.12 4.98 -48.43
CA GLY A 185 -1.02 5.21 -49.56
C GLY A 185 -0.41 6.17 -50.57
N ILE A 186 0.12 7.31 -50.12
CA ILE A 186 0.86 8.26 -50.97
C ILE A 186 2.06 7.57 -51.63
N LEU A 187 2.77 6.68 -50.93
CA LEU A 187 3.91 5.97 -51.49
C LEU A 187 3.52 4.84 -52.46
N GLU A 188 2.34 4.23 -52.32
CA GLU A 188 1.82 3.21 -53.23
C GLU A 188 1.15 3.83 -54.45
N ASP A 189 0.26 4.79 -54.27
CA ASP A 189 -0.46 5.47 -55.34
C ASP A 189 0.49 6.25 -56.24
N ASN A 190 1.44 6.98 -55.64
CA ASN A 190 2.44 7.69 -56.44
C ASN A 190 3.50 6.74 -56.99
N ARG A 191 3.57 5.45 -56.61
CA ARG A 191 4.60 4.55 -57.16
C ARG A 191 4.38 4.32 -58.65
N ASP A 192 3.13 4.13 -59.05
CA ASP A 192 2.76 3.90 -60.43
C ASP A 192 2.79 5.22 -61.21
N ASP A 193 2.24 6.30 -60.64
CA ASP A 193 2.32 7.63 -61.26
C ASP A 193 3.75 8.10 -61.45
N VAL A 194 4.64 7.92 -60.46
CA VAL A 194 6.06 8.28 -60.56
C VAL A 194 6.76 7.40 -61.58
N ARG A 195 6.45 6.11 -61.63
CA ARG A 195 7.03 5.20 -62.63
C ARG A 195 6.64 5.62 -64.05
N ASP A 196 5.39 6.01 -64.23
CA ASP A 196 4.87 6.50 -65.51
C ASP A 196 5.44 7.89 -65.84
N LEU A 197 5.61 8.77 -64.86
CA LEU A 197 6.27 10.07 -65.03
C LEU A 197 7.73 9.90 -65.44
N VAL A 198 8.46 8.99 -64.80
CA VAL A 198 9.86 8.69 -65.13
C VAL A 198 9.96 8.06 -66.52
N ALA A 199 9.03 7.16 -66.89
CA ALA A 199 8.97 6.58 -68.23
C ALA A 199 8.70 7.66 -69.30
N ASN A 200 7.69 8.52 -69.07
CA ASN A 200 7.33 9.62 -69.96
C ASN A 200 8.45 10.67 -70.07
N ILE A 201 9.14 10.99 -68.98
CA ILE A 201 10.29 11.91 -69.03
C ILE A 201 11.47 11.27 -69.77
N ARG A 202 11.68 9.96 -69.63
CA ARG A 202 12.73 9.25 -70.36
C ARG A 202 12.44 9.22 -71.86
N GLU A 203 11.20 8.91 -72.25
CA GLU A 203 10.74 8.94 -73.64
C GLU A 203 10.78 10.36 -74.23
N PHE A 204 10.36 11.36 -73.46
CA PHE A 204 10.49 12.78 -73.83
C PHE A 204 11.96 13.18 -73.98
N SER A 205 12.85 12.75 -73.08
CA SER A 205 14.28 13.06 -73.15
C SER A 205 14.96 12.37 -74.34
N GLU A 206 14.56 11.15 -74.67
CA GLU A 206 14.99 10.43 -75.88
C GLU A 206 14.47 11.10 -77.16
N SER A 207 13.24 11.60 -77.15
CA SER A 207 12.65 12.34 -78.28
C SER A 207 13.22 13.76 -78.42
N ALA A 208 13.60 14.38 -77.31
CA ALA A 208 14.21 15.71 -77.26
C ALA A 208 15.73 15.67 -77.51
N ASN A 209 16.31 14.47 -77.64
CA ASN A 209 17.73 14.21 -77.89
C ASN A 209 18.20 14.68 -79.29
N ASP A 210 17.28 15.12 -80.15
CA ASP A 210 17.58 15.73 -81.46
C ASP A 210 17.33 17.26 -81.50
N VAL A 211 16.71 17.85 -80.46
CA VAL A 211 16.21 19.24 -80.50
C VAL A 211 16.76 20.12 -79.37
N LEU A 212 17.21 19.54 -78.25
CA LEU A 212 17.71 20.29 -77.10
C LEU A 212 19.22 20.45 -77.09
N ASP A 213 19.68 21.68 -76.79
CA ASP A 213 21.08 21.99 -76.50
C ASP A 213 21.58 21.21 -75.27
N GLN A 214 22.87 20.86 -75.29
CA GLN A 214 23.54 20.01 -74.30
C GLN A 214 23.29 20.44 -72.84
N LYS A 215 23.25 21.75 -72.59
CA LYS A 215 23.02 22.34 -71.25
C LYS A 215 21.66 22.00 -70.64
N ASN A 216 20.62 21.80 -71.47
CA ASN A 216 19.28 21.45 -71.01
C ASN A 216 19.16 19.95 -70.75
N ARG A 217 19.88 19.11 -71.52
CA ARG A 217 19.97 17.66 -71.26
C ARG A 217 20.60 17.38 -69.92
N ASP A 218 21.75 17.99 -69.65
CA ASP A 218 22.44 17.84 -68.37
C ASP A 218 21.57 18.29 -67.18
N ARG A 219 20.65 19.24 -67.39
CA ARG A 219 19.76 19.74 -66.33
C ARG A 219 18.62 18.77 -66.05
N ILE A 220 18.06 18.13 -67.08
CA ILE A 220 17.02 17.12 -66.94
C ILE A 220 17.58 15.84 -66.31
N GLU A 221 18.76 15.39 -66.77
CA GLU A 221 19.45 14.25 -66.16
C GLU A 221 19.74 14.47 -64.67
N ARG A 222 20.19 15.67 -64.28
CA ARG A 222 20.40 16.01 -62.87
C ARG A 222 19.09 16.05 -62.07
N ILE A 223 17.99 16.50 -62.64
CA ILE A 223 16.68 16.51 -61.96
C ILE A 223 16.18 15.09 -61.73
N LEU A 224 16.30 14.22 -62.74
CA LEU A 224 15.95 12.81 -62.62
C LEU A 224 16.81 12.07 -61.60
N ALA A 225 18.12 12.29 -61.63
CA ALA A 225 19.04 11.71 -60.64
C ALA A 225 18.69 12.16 -59.22
N ASN A 226 18.50 13.47 -59.00
CA ASN A 226 18.12 14.00 -57.68
C ASN A 226 16.75 13.49 -57.20
N PHE A 227 15.83 13.24 -58.12
CA PHE A 227 14.50 12.73 -57.80
C PHE A 227 14.54 11.25 -57.40
N ASP A 228 15.29 10.42 -58.13
CA ASP A 228 15.54 9.02 -57.74
C ASP A 228 16.23 8.94 -56.38
N ASP A 229 17.26 9.78 -56.16
CA ASP A 229 17.97 9.85 -54.87
C ASP A 229 17.03 10.24 -53.72
N SER A 230 16.17 11.25 -53.92
CA SER A 230 15.18 11.68 -52.93
C SER A 230 14.18 10.56 -52.60
N MET A 231 13.79 9.75 -53.59
CA MET A 231 12.83 8.66 -53.37
C MET A 231 13.46 7.47 -52.64
N VAL A 232 14.76 7.25 -52.85
CA VAL A 232 15.55 6.30 -52.06
C VAL A 232 15.66 6.77 -50.60
N GLU A 233 15.90 8.07 -50.37
CA GLU A 233 15.95 8.65 -49.02
C GLU A 233 14.59 8.55 -48.29
N VAL A 234 13.48 8.86 -48.96
CA VAL A 234 12.13 8.74 -48.39
C VAL A 234 11.82 7.29 -48.00
N ARG A 235 12.11 6.31 -48.88
CA ARG A 235 11.97 4.88 -48.54
C ARG A 235 12.86 4.48 -47.36
N GLY A 236 14.06 5.05 -47.27
CA GLY A 236 14.95 4.88 -46.12
C GLY A 236 14.36 5.43 -44.83
N ALA A 237 13.78 6.64 -44.86
CA ALA A 237 13.14 7.27 -43.71
C ALA A 237 11.93 6.46 -43.22
N THR A 238 11.06 6.00 -44.11
CA THR A 238 9.90 5.14 -43.75
C THR A 238 10.35 3.81 -43.14
N LYS A 239 11.40 3.21 -43.69
CA LYS A 239 12.01 2.00 -43.11
C LYS A 239 12.57 2.27 -41.71
N ASN A 240 13.21 3.41 -41.50
CA ASN A 240 13.75 3.80 -40.19
C ASN A 240 12.64 4.08 -39.16
N ILE A 241 11.53 4.68 -39.56
CA ILE A 241 10.35 4.88 -38.69
C ILE A 241 9.75 3.52 -38.28
N ASN A 242 9.59 2.59 -39.23
CA ASN A 242 9.14 1.23 -38.92
C ASN A 242 10.12 0.51 -37.97
N LEU A 243 11.43 0.72 -38.15
CA LEU A 243 12.44 0.20 -37.24
C LEU A 243 12.34 0.85 -35.85
N ILE A 244 12.06 2.14 -35.73
CA ILE A 244 11.87 2.81 -34.43
C ILE A 244 10.61 2.27 -33.72
N ALA A 245 9.50 2.10 -34.44
CA ALA A 245 8.28 1.50 -33.90
C ALA A 245 8.51 0.07 -33.40
N GLN A 246 9.22 -0.75 -34.19
CA GLN A 246 9.62 -2.09 -33.76
C GLN A 246 10.60 -2.08 -32.59
N LYS A 247 11.49 -1.08 -32.51
CA LYS A 247 12.41 -0.93 -31.38
C LYS A 247 11.66 -0.60 -30.10
N VAL A 248 10.66 0.26 -30.15
CA VAL A 248 9.78 0.55 -29.00
C VAL A 248 9.00 -0.69 -28.58
N GLU A 249 8.41 -1.42 -29.53
CA GLU A 249 7.72 -2.69 -29.27
C GLU A 249 8.65 -3.74 -28.64
N LYS A 250 9.91 -3.80 -29.07
CA LYS A 250 10.94 -4.71 -28.54
C LYS A 250 11.67 -4.18 -27.31
N GLY A 251 11.31 -3.00 -26.81
CA GLY A 251 11.89 -2.44 -25.60
C GLY A 251 13.24 -1.72 -25.73
N GLU A 252 13.69 -1.47 -26.95
CA GLU A 252 14.97 -0.82 -27.21
C GLU A 252 14.86 0.73 -27.11
N GLY A 253 15.81 1.38 -26.41
CA GLY A 253 15.87 2.84 -26.19
C GLY A 253 15.02 3.32 -25.00
N THR A 254 15.20 4.53 -24.46
CA THR A 254 14.62 4.95 -23.15
C THR A 254 13.09 4.82 -23.04
N LEU A 255 12.34 5.08 -24.12
CA LEU A 255 10.88 4.90 -24.16
C LEU A 255 10.48 3.43 -24.24
N GLY A 256 11.20 2.65 -25.08
CA GLY A 256 11.08 1.21 -25.11
C GLY A 256 11.44 0.59 -23.76
N ARG A 257 12.47 1.10 -23.09
CA ARG A 257 12.98 0.66 -21.80
C ARG A 257 12.06 0.99 -20.63
N LEU A 258 11.36 2.13 -20.68
CA LEU A 258 10.34 2.46 -19.69
C LEU A 258 9.11 1.55 -19.81
N ILE A 259 8.83 1.08 -21.04
CA ILE A 259 7.70 0.21 -21.36
C ILE A 259 8.08 -1.28 -21.21
N ASN A 260 9.36 -1.65 -21.37
CA ASN A 260 9.81 -3.05 -21.50
C ASN A 260 11.12 -3.43 -20.77
N ASP A 261 11.84 -2.53 -20.09
CA ASP A 261 13.20 -2.84 -19.57
C ASP A 261 13.34 -2.76 -18.05
N ASP A 262 14.09 -3.73 -17.52
CA ASP A 262 14.14 -4.04 -16.10
C ASP A 262 15.14 -3.17 -15.30
N ASP A 263 15.99 -2.37 -15.94
CA ASP A 263 16.91 -1.44 -15.24
C ASP A 263 16.14 -0.29 -14.55
N THR A 264 15.03 0.15 -15.15
CA THR A 264 14.13 1.14 -14.55
C THR A 264 13.34 0.51 -13.39
N LEU A 265 13.05 -0.79 -13.51
CA LEU A 265 12.65 -1.64 -12.39
C LEU A 265 13.77 -1.80 -11.36
N THR A 266 15.06 -1.70 -11.73
CA THR A 266 16.21 -1.81 -10.83
C THR A 266 16.43 -0.56 -9.98
N GLU A 267 16.12 0.64 -10.48
CA GLU A 267 16.04 1.86 -9.66
C GLU A 267 14.85 1.81 -8.67
N VAL A 268 13.72 1.22 -9.10
CA VAL A 268 12.58 0.88 -8.22
C VAL A 268 12.97 -0.21 -7.22
N GLU A 269 13.73 -1.22 -7.63
CA GLU A 269 14.30 -2.24 -6.74
C GLU A 269 15.31 -1.63 -5.79
N GLY A 270 16.05 -0.59 -6.19
CA GLY A 270 16.97 0.18 -5.35
C GLY A 270 16.22 0.86 -4.22
N ALA A 271 15.13 1.56 -4.54
CA ALA A 271 14.21 2.13 -3.55
C ALA A 271 13.60 1.03 -2.64
N ILE A 272 13.23 -0.12 -3.20
CA ILE A 272 12.74 -1.28 -2.44
C ILE A 272 13.84 -1.95 -1.61
N LYS A 273 15.11 -1.91 -2.04
CA LYS A 273 16.27 -2.48 -1.35
C LYS A 273 16.69 -1.60 -0.17
N ASP A 274 16.53 -0.29 -0.31
CA ASP A 274 16.67 0.65 0.79
C ASP A 274 15.52 0.49 1.80
N ILE A 275 14.29 0.23 1.33
CA ILE A 275 13.18 -0.24 2.18
C ILE A 275 13.53 -1.57 2.89
N ARG A 276 14.13 -2.55 2.19
CA ARG A 276 14.56 -3.84 2.78
C ARG A 276 15.66 -3.69 3.84
N LYS A 277 16.60 -2.75 3.69
CA LYS A 277 17.62 -2.45 4.71
C LYS A 277 17.01 -1.88 5.99
N VAL A 278 15.96 -1.07 5.86
CA VAL A 278 15.20 -0.50 6.98
C VAL A 278 14.35 -1.58 7.69
N LEU A 279 13.84 -2.56 6.95
CA LEU A 279 12.99 -3.63 7.47
C LEU A 279 13.75 -4.86 7.98
N ALA A 280 15.05 -4.98 7.70
CA ALA A 280 15.89 -6.10 8.12
C ALA A 280 15.88 -6.43 9.64
N PRO A 281 15.69 -5.47 10.58
CA PRO A 281 15.56 -5.80 12.00
C PRO A 281 14.22 -6.44 12.38
N VAL A 282 13.17 -6.33 11.56
CA VAL A 282 11.82 -6.85 11.85
C VAL A 282 11.56 -8.12 11.02
N THR A 283 12.31 -9.17 11.33
CA THR A 283 12.34 -10.47 10.63
C THR A 283 11.01 -11.26 10.58
N LYS A 284 9.88 -10.66 10.98
CA LYS A 284 8.54 -11.31 10.99
C LYS A 284 7.41 -10.43 10.44
N LEU A 285 7.72 -9.24 9.93
CA LEU A 285 6.70 -8.38 9.32
C LEU A 285 6.60 -8.70 7.82
N GLU A 286 5.51 -9.33 7.40
CA GLU A 286 5.15 -9.49 5.99
C GLU A 286 4.28 -8.28 5.59
N VAL A 287 4.59 -7.67 4.45
CA VAL A 287 3.80 -6.56 3.91
C VAL A 287 3.15 -7.03 2.63
N ALA A 288 1.84 -6.80 2.48
CA ALA A 288 1.11 -7.10 1.26
C ALA A 288 0.35 -5.88 0.76
N VAL A 289 0.35 -5.71 -0.56
CA VAL A 289 -0.49 -4.74 -1.25
C VAL A 289 -1.76 -5.45 -1.71
N ASP A 290 -2.91 -4.82 -1.53
CA ASP A 290 -4.21 -5.29 -1.97
C ASP A 290 -4.94 -4.11 -2.60
N THR A 291 -5.13 -4.17 -3.92
CA THR A 291 -5.85 -3.15 -4.66
C THR A 291 -7.06 -3.79 -5.30
N ASN A 292 -8.19 -3.11 -5.28
CA ASN A 292 -9.37 -3.61 -5.96
C ASN A 292 -10.31 -2.51 -6.42
N THR A 293 -11.09 -2.81 -7.44
CA THR A 293 -12.15 -1.95 -7.92
C THR A 293 -13.41 -2.77 -8.14
N TYR A 294 -14.56 -2.20 -7.82
CA TYR A 294 -15.84 -2.78 -8.16
C TYR A 294 -16.81 -1.72 -8.65
N ILE A 295 -17.73 -2.19 -9.49
CA ILE A 295 -18.79 -1.39 -10.08
C ILE A 295 -20.11 -1.91 -9.51
N ARG A 296 -20.93 -0.99 -9.04
CA ARG A 296 -22.27 -1.25 -8.51
C ARG A 296 -23.31 -1.18 -9.62
N ARG A 297 -24.50 -1.72 -9.35
CA ARG A 297 -25.62 -1.69 -10.30
C ARG A 297 -26.05 -0.27 -10.69
N ASP A 298 -25.93 0.68 -9.77
CA ASP A 298 -26.22 2.10 -10.00
C ASP A 298 -25.15 2.83 -10.83
N ASN A 299 -24.20 2.10 -11.41
CA ASN A 299 -23.12 2.60 -12.25
C ASN A 299 -22.13 3.51 -11.48
N THR A 300 -22.10 3.43 -10.15
CA THR A 300 -21.02 3.98 -9.33
C THR A 300 -19.87 2.99 -9.23
N ALA A 301 -18.66 3.49 -9.10
CA ALA A 301 -17.46 2.69 -8.93
C ALA A 301 -16.75 3.04 -7.62
N GLN A 302 -16.16 2.03 -6.99
CA GLN A 302 -15.34 2.25 -5.81
C GLN A 302 -14.03 1.48 -5.92
N THR A 303 -12.93 2.19 -5.68
CA THR A 303 -11.58 1.66 -5.80
C THR A 303 -10.87 1.75 -4.46
N TYR A 304 -10.28 0.63 -4.03
CA TYR A 304 -9.57 0.48 -2.77
C TYR A 304 -8.10 0.24 -3.05
N PHE A 305 -7.24 0.94 -2.31
CA PHE A 305 -5.83 0.62 -2.20
C PHE A 305 -5.49 0.35 -0.74
N ASN A 306 -5.04 -0.86 -0.43
CA ASN A 306 -4.77 -1.32 0.93
C ASN A 306 -3.34 -1.84 1.07
N LEU A 307 -2.69 -1.41 2.14
CA LEU A 307 -1.44 -1.97 2.65
C LEU A 307 -1.75 -2.83 3.88
N LYS A 308 -1.41 -4.11 3.82
CA LYS A 308 -1.58 -5.07 4.90
C LYS A 308 -0.24 -5.38 5.54
N PHE A 309 -0.11 -5.09 6.81
CA PHE A 309 1.06 -5.37 7.64
C PHE A 309 0.78 -6.59 8.51
N ARG A 310 1.27 -7.75 8.10
CA ARG A 310 1.09 -9.01 8.80
C ARG A 310 2.24 -9.22 9.78
N THR A 311 1.93 -9.09 11.07
CA THR A 311 2.91 -9.25 12.17
C THR A 311 3.00 -10.68 12.67
N ARG A 312 1.94 -11.48 12.41
CA ARG A 312 1.81 -12.89 12.76
C ARG A 312 1.00 -13.60 11.67
N PRO A 313 1.14 -14.92 11.47
CA PRO A 313 0.33 -15.65 10.48
C PRO A 313 -1.18 -15.50 10.66
N ASP A 314 -1.64 -15.21 11.88
CA ASP A 314 -3.05 -15.11 12.27
C ASP A 314 -3.55 -13.66 12.49
N ALA A 315 -2.73 -12.63 12.25
CA ALA A 315 -3.11 -11.24 12.49
C ALA A 315 -2.41 -10.25 11.57
N TYR A 316 -3.16 -9.25 11.10
CA TYR A 316 -2.63 -8.16 10.29
C TYR A 316 -3.27 -6.82 10.63
N TYR A 317 -2.56 -5.75 10.32
CA TYR A 317 -3.05 -4.38 10.31
C TYR A 317 -3.27 -3.96 8.86
N LEU A 318 -4.32 -3.21 8.57
CA LEU A 318 -4.62 -2.70 7.24
C LEU A 318 -4.68 -1.18 7.30
N ILE A 319 -3.97 -0.54 6.40
CA ILE A 319 -4.05 0.90 6.14
C ILE A 319 -4.39 1.04 4.67
N GLY A 320 -5.46 1.76 4.35
CA GLY A 320 -5.85 1.96 2.97
C GLY A 320 -6.59 3.25 2.75
N PHE A 321 -6.82 3.56 1.49
CA PHE A 321 -7.71 4.62 1.08
C PHE A 321 -8.66 4.08 0.04
N THR A 322 -9.84 4.68 0.01
CA THR A 322 -10.90 4.36 -0.90
C THR A 322 -11.24 5.60 -1.70
N ASP A 323 -11.28 5.45 -3.00
CA ASP A 323 -11.82 6.45 -3.91
C ASP A 323 -13.23 6.04 -4.30
N PHE A 324 -14.18 6.92 -4.04
CA PHE A 324 -15.59 6.72 -4.38
C PHE A 324 -15.96 7.70 -5.48
N SER A 325 -16.25 7.16 -6.66
CA SER A 325 -16.74 7.93 -7.81
C SER A 325 -18.26 7.82 -7.82
N GLU A 326 -18.93 8.91 -7.47
CA GLU A 326 -20.37 9.05 -7.67
C GLU A 326 -20.64 9.73 -9.00
N ARG A 327 -21.46 9.09 -9.84
CA ARG A 327 -21.95 9.69 -11.08
C ARG A 327 -23.44 9.93 -10.94
N THR A 328 -23.81 11.08 -10.36
CA THR A 328 -25.22 11.43 -10.19
C THR A 328 -25.80 11.88 -11.54
N ARG A 329 -26.92 11.27 -11.95
CA ARG A 329 -27.66 11.62 -13.16
C ARG A 329 -29.02 12.21 -12.76
N ASP A 330 -29.08 13.52 -12.55
CA ASP A 330 -30.36 14.21 -12.31
C ASP A 330 -31.14 14.33 -13.62
N THR A 331 -32.33 13.72 -13.65
CA THR A 331 -33.26 13.80 -14.79
C THR A 331 -34.47 14.65 -14.40
N THR A 332 -34.44 15.95 -14.71
CA THR A 332 -35.63 16.80 -14.57
C THR A 332 -36.47 16.72 -15.84
N VAL A 333 -37.69 16.18 -15.74
CA VAL A 333 -38.69 16.22 -16.81
C VAL A 333 -39.63 17.40 -16.54
N GLU A 334 -39.53 18.46 -17.34
CA GLU A 334 -40.58 19.48 -17.38
C GLU A 334 -41.60 19.15 -18.46
N THR A 335 -42.84 18.89 -18.04
CA THR A 335 -43.99 18.80 -18.93
C THR A 335 -44.59 20.20 -19.10
N LEU A 336 -44.50 20.75 -20.31
CA LEU A 336 -45.27 21.94 -20.68
C LEU A 336 -46.68 21.50 -21.09
N ASP A 337 -47.66 21.78 -20.23
CA ASP A 337 -49.07 21.65 -20.57
C ASP A 337 -49.47 22.79 -21.51
N GLY A 338 -49.80 22.46 -22.75
CA GLY A 338 -50.00 23.45 -23.81
C GLY A 338 -50.48 22.85 -25.12
N ASP A 339 -51.69 22.28 -25.09
CA ASP A 339 -52.64 22.13 -26.21
C ASP A 339 -52.04 22.17 -27.63
N SER A 340 -51.29 21.14 -28.05
CA SER A 340 -51.05 20.76 -29.46
C SER A 340 -50.14 19.53 -29.57
N THR A 341 -50.43 18.70 -30.57
CA THR A 341 -49.96 17.31 -30.80
C THR A 341 -48.49 17.11 -31.16
N ASP A 342 -47.57 18.05 -30.92
CA ASP A 342 -46.14 17.88 -31.22
C ASP A 342 -45.24 18.64 -30.22
N GLY A 343 -45.10 18.09 -29.02
CA GLY A 343 -44.12 18.57 -28.03
C GLY A 343 -42.76 17.90 -28.21
N VAL A 344 -41.77 18.64 -28.70
CA VAL A 344 -40.37 18.16 -28.75
C VAL A 344 -39.77 18.20 -27.35
N VAL A 345 -39.46 17.02 -26.79
CA VAL A 345 -38.73 16.87 -25.53
C VAL A 345 -37.25 17.20 -25.76
N ARG A 346 -36.68 18.15 -25.00
CA ARG A 346 -35.23 18.37 -24.93
C ARG A 346 -34.74 18.15 -23.50
N SER A 347 -33.91 17.11 -23.34
CA SER A 347 -33.25 16.74 -22.09
C SER A 347 -31.95 17.54 -21.91
N LYS A 348 -31.69 18.02 -20.70
CA LYS A 348 -30.41 18.61 -20.28
C LYS A 348 -29.82 17.71 -19.20
N GLU A 349 -28.67 17.11 -19.49
CA GLU A 349 -27.93 16.22 -18.61
C GLU A 349 -26.88 17.03 -17.83
N THR A 350 -27.00 17.08 -16.49
CA THR A 350 -25.94 17.61 -15.62
C THR A 350 -25.32 16.43 -14.88
N ILE A 351 -24.05 16.13 -15.19
CA ILE A 351 -23.25 15.14 -14.48
C ILE A 351 -22.48 15.91 -13.40
N VAL A 352 -22.79 15.65 -12.13
CA VAL A 352 -21.95 16.09 -11.01
C VAL A 352 -21.13 14.88 -10.59
N GLU A 353 -19.81 15.00 -10.74
CA GLU A 353 -18.83 13.98 -10.37
C GLU A 353 -18.17 14.48 -9.08
N ASP A 354 -18.59 13.92 -7.95
CA ASP A 354 -17.98 14.19 -6.64
C ASP A 354 -17.11 12.98 -6.27
N SER A 355 -15.84 13.24 -5.96
CA SER A 355 -14.86 12.21 -5.60
C SER A 355 -14.40 12.48 -4.18
N GLU A 356 -14.90 11.67 -3.23
CA GLU A 356 -14.53 11.79 -1.82
C GLU A 356 -13.51 10.71 -1.46
N LEU A 357 -12.30 11.13 -1.08
CA LEU A 357 -11.26 10.22 -0.61
C LEU A 357 -11.56 9.80 0.84
N ARG A 358 -11.76 8.50 1.06
CA ARG A 358 -12.01 7.90 2.38
C ARG A 358 -10.84 7.04 2.83
N PHE A 359 -10.73 6.78 4.14
CA PHE A 359 -9.59 6.07 4.73
C PHE A 359 -9.99 4.79 5.46
N ASN A 360 -9.20 3.74 5.31
CA ASN A 360 -9.35 2.48 6.04
C ASN A 360 -8.20 2.29 7.03
N LEU A 361 -8.54 1.99 8.28
CA LEU A 361 -7.57 1.65 9.31
C LEU A 361 -8.12 0.51 10.15
N GLN A 362 -7.71 -0.72 9.87
CA GLN A 362 -8.32 -1.91 10.46
C GLN A 362 -7.27 -2.79 11.15
N ILE A 363 -7.67 -3.43 12.25
CA ILE A 363 -6.96 -4.55 12.84
C ILE A 363 -7.75 -5.83 12.56
N ALA A 364 -7.06 -6.87 12.14
CA ALA A 364 -7.65 -8.14 11.79
C ALA A 364 -7.01 -9.29 12.57
N LYS A 365 -7.83 -10.24 13.00
CA LYS A 365 -7.38 -11.49 13.63
C LYS A 365 -8.15 -12.68 13.09
N ARG A 366 -7.44 -13.79 12.89
CA ARG A 366 -7.94 -15.02 12.30
C ARG A 366 -7.81 -16.19 13.26
N TRP A 367 -8.86 -16.99 13.35
CA TRP A 367 -8.96 -18.25 14.09
C TRP A 367 -9.35 -19.36 13.11
N GLY A 368 -8.36 -20.02 12.50
CA GLY A 368 -8.59 -21.08 11.53
C GLY A 368 -9.32 -20.55 10.28
N ASN A 369 -10.58 -20.93 10.08
CA ASN A 369 -11.38 -20.48 8.93
C ASN A 369 -12.20 -19.22 9.19
N LEU A 370 -12.15 -18.67 10.41
CA LEU A 370 -12.88 -17.46 10.79
C LEU A 370 -11.91 -16.31 10.97
N GLY A 371 -12.21 -15.15 10.39
CA GLY A 371 -11.54 -13.89 10.65
C GLY A 371 -12.52 -12.88 11.25
N ALA A 372 -12.00 -11.96 12.04
CA ALA A 372 -12.71 -10.75 12.44
C ALA A 372 -11.82 -9.54 12.20
N ARG A 373 -12.46 -8.42 11.83
CA ARG A 373 -11.83 -7.12 11.65
C ARG A 373 -12.57 -6.07 12.45
N LEU A 374 -11.83 -5.09 12.94
CA LEU A 374 -12.33 -3.93 13.69
C LEU A 374 -11.54 -2.70 13.25
N GLY A 375 -12.19 -1.55 13.14
CA GLY A 375 -11.49 -0.28 12.93
C GLY A 375 -12.30 0.70 12.11
N LEU A 376 -11.60 1.47 11.28
CA LEU A 376 -12.19 2.42 10.35
C LEU A 376 -12.36 1.75 8.97
N PHE A 377 -13.60 1.81 8.49
CA PHE A 377 -14.05 1.38 7.17
C PHE A 377 -14.60 2.63 6.48
N ASP A 378 -14.00 3.04 5.36
CA ASP A 378 -14.40 4.25 4.65
C ASP A 378 -14.55 5.49 5.57
N SER A 379 -13.54 5.73 6.40
CA SER A 379 -13.47 6.79 7.42
C SER A 379 -14.44 6.66 8.60
N THR A 380 -15.28 5.62 8.65
CA THR A 380 -16.29 5.40 9.70
C THR A 380 -15.97 4.19 10.56
N GLY A 381 -16.44 4.17 11.81
CA GLY A 381 -16.23 3.03 12.71
C GLY A 381 -17.01 1.78 12.28
N GLY A 382 -16.34 0.62 12.28
CA GLY A 382 -16.92 -0.62 11.76
C GLY A 382 -16.35 -1.92 12.33
N VAL A 383 -17.04 -3.02 12.05
CA VAL A 383 -16.62 -4.39 12.29
C VAL A 383 -16.85 -5.25 11.06
N ALA A 384 -16.06 -6.32 10.90
CA ALA A 384 -16.29 -7.31 9.87
C ALA A 384 -16.02 -8.74 10.35
N GLY A 385 -16.70 -9.69 9.72
CA GLY A 385 -16.44 -11.12 9.83
C GLY A 385 -16.03 -11.69 8.48
N ASP A 386 -15.01 -12.55 8.46
CA ASP A 386 -14.51 -13.21 7.26
C ASP A 386 -14.54 -14.73 7.44
N LEU A 387 -15.01 -15.45 6.43
CA LEU A 387 -14.99 -16.91 6.36
C LEU A 387 -14.09 -17.34 5.20
N TYR A 388 -13.09 -18.17 5.51
CA TYR A 388 -12.10 -18.65 4.55
C TYR A 388 -12.37 -20.11 4.22
N PHE A 389 -12.47 -20.41 2.92
CA PHE A 389 -12.71 -21.74 2.39
C PHE A 389 -11.63 -22.13 1.38
N PHE A 390 -11.50 -23.43 1.12
CA PHE A 390 -10.62 -23.98 0.07
C PHE A 390 -9.17 -23.51 0.13
N ARG A 391 -8.58 -23.48 1.35
CA ARG A 391 -7.22 -22.94 1.59
C ARG A 391 -7.09 -21.50 1.10
N ASP A 392 -8.02 -20.65 1.54
CA ASP A 392 -8.06 -19.20 1.31
C ASP A 392 -8.38 -18.76 -0.12
N ARG A 393 -8.72 -19.70 -1.00
CA ARG A 393 -9.14 -19.40 -2.37
C ARG A 393 -10.52 -18.76 -2.47
N LEU A 394 -11.36 -18.98 -1.46
CA LEU A 394 -12.65 -18.30 -1.34
C LEU A 394 -12.71 -17.62 0.02
N ARG A 395 -12.95 -16.31 0.03
CA ARG A 395 -13.25 -15.55 1.24
C ARG A 395 -14.64 -14.97 1.14
N VAL A 396 -15.50 -15.24 2.11
CA VAL A 396 -16.79 -14.58 2.25
C VAL A 396 -16.70 -13.59 3.39
N SER A 397 -17.02 -12.34 3.14
CA SER A 397 -16.88 -11.22 4.06
C SER A 397 -18.22 -10.57 4.32
N LEU A 398 -18.49 -10.23 5.58
CA LEU A 398 -19.60 -9.39 6.01
C LEU A 398 -19.01 -8.21 6.78
N GLU A 399 -19.24 -7.00 6.30
CA GLU A 399 -18.81 -5.74 6.88
C GLU A 399 -20.04 -4.98 7.36
N VAL A 400 -19.98 -4.44 8.56
CA VAL A 400 -21.00 -3.55 9.11
C VAL A 400 -20.28 -2.36 9.72
N TYR A 401 -20.55 -1.18 9.18
CA TYR A 401 -19.88 0.06 9.58
C TYR A 401 -20.85 1.22 9.54
N ASP A 402 -20.39 2.38 10.02
CA ASP A 402 -21.21 3.58 10.07
C ASP A 402 -22.47 3.46 10.94
N PHE A 403 -22.29 3.03 12.19
CA PHE A 403 -23.39 2.76 13.13
C PHE A 403 -24.12 4.00 13.69
N ALA A 404 -23.74 5.22 13.28
CA ALA A 404 -24.09 6.45 14.00
C ALA A 404 -24.45 7.64 13.10
N ASP A 405 -24.79 7.41 11.83
CA ASP A 405 -25.21 8.46 10.91
C ASP A 405 -26.67 8.91 11.16
N LYS A 406 -26.89 9.61 12.27
CA LYS A 406 -28.23 10.09 12.67
C LYS A 406 -28.71 11.33 11.90
N ASP A 407 -27.82 11.93 11.11
CA ASP A 407 -28.07 13.17 10.38
C ASP A 407 -28.24 12.93 8.86
N SER A 408 -28.21 11.67 8.41
CA SER A 408 -28.39 11.31 7.00
C SER A 408 -29.87 11.14 6.62
N GLU A 409 -30.31 11.89 5.61
CA GLU A 409 -31.68 11.83 5.07
C GLU A 409 -32.00 10.50 4.35
N VAL A 410 -31.00 9.65 4.10
CA VAL A 410 -31.12 8.43 3.28
C VAL A 410 -30.78 7.13 4.02
N ARG A 411 -30.37 7.19 5.31
CA ARG A 411 -29.80 6.02 6.00
C ARG A 411 -29.98 6.06 7.53
N GLU A 412 -31.01 5.38 8.06
CA GLU A 412 -31.26 5.26 9.51
C GLU A 412 -30.51 4.09 10.21
N LEU A 413 -29.97 3.15 9.44
CA LEU A 413 -29.33 1.92 9.92
C LEU A 413 -27.85 1.87 9.49
N ALA A 414 -27.05 1.05 10.17
CA ALA A 414 -25.65 0.84 9.84
C ALA A 414 -25.48 0.35 8.40
N HIS A 415 -24.44 0.81 7.72
CA HIS A 415 -24.08 0.34 6.39
C HIS A 415 -23.64 -1.12 6.45
N VAL A 416 -24.29 -1.98 5.66
CA VAL A 416 -24.00 -3.42 5.59
C VAL A 416 -23.47 -3.77 4.21
N LYS A 417 -22.34 -4.47 4.14
CA LYS A 417 -21.75 -4.95 2.89
C LYS A 417 -21.39 -6.42 3.02
N ALA A 418 -21.89 -7.24 2.11
CA ALA A 418 -21.66 -8.68 2.09
C ALA A 418 -21.10 -9.10 0.74
N TYR A 419 -19.95 -9.78 0.71
CA TYR A 419 -19.29 -10.12 -0.54
C TYR A 419 -18.44 -11.38 -0.47
N ALA A 420 -18.17 -11.96 -1.63
CA ALA A 420 -17.29 -13.09 -1.81
C ALA A 420 -16.13 -12.72 -2.74
N ASN A 421 -14.92 -13.07 -2.34
CA ASN A 421 -13.70 -12.97 -3.13
C ASN A 421 -13.22 -14.36 -3.53
N ILE A 422 -13.00 -14.56 -4.83
CA ILE A 422 -12.50 -15.82 -5.38
C ILE A 422 -11.11 -15.55 -5.96
N LEU A 423 -10.09 -16.18 -5.39
CA LEU A 423 -8.70 -16.05 -5.80
C LEU A 423 -8.37 -16.99 -6.97
N PHE A 424 -7.75 -16.43 -7.99
CA PHE A 424 -7.23 -17.05 -9.20
C PHE A 424 -5.73 -16.76 -9.33
N PHE A 425 -4.96 -17.75 -9.77
CA PHE A 425 -3.52 -17.59 -10.09
C PHE A 425 -2.72 -16.89 -8.96
N ASP A 426 -3.09 -17.20 -7.72
CA ASP A 426 -2.49 -16.77 -6.45
C ASP A 426 -2.47 -15.25 -6.14
N HIS A 427 -2.80 -14.38 -7.11
CA HIS A 427 -2.69 -12.91 -6.96
C HIS A 427 -3.91 -12.14 -7.44
N ILE A 428 -4.69 -12.70 -8.36
CA ILE A 428 -5.83 -12.02 -8.98
C ILE A 428 -7.10 -12.57 -8.34
N TYR A 429 -8.02 -11.74 -7.89
CA TYR A 429 -9.31 -12.23 -7.41
C TYR A 429 -10.47 -11.50 -8.04
N ALA A 430 -11.54 -12.24 -8.31
CA ALA A 430 -12.83 -11.64 -8.63
C ALA A 430 -13.61 -11.43 -7.34
N MET A 431 -14.43 -10.38 -7.29
CA MET A 431 -15.35 -10.14 -6.19
C MET A 431 -16.78 -9.93 -6.70
N MET A 432 -17.72 -10.37 -5.88
CA MET A 432 -19.13 -10.07 -6.06
C MET A 432 -19.82 -9.96 -4.71
N GLY A 433 -20.82 -9.09 -4.63
CA GLY A 433 -21.49 -8.86 -3.37
C GLY A 433 -22.70 -7.97 -3.49
N ILE A 434 -23.21 -7.61 -2.32
CA ILE A 434 -24.30 -6.67 -2.10
C ILE A 434 -23.74 -5.57 -1.20
N ASP A 435 -23.96 -4.33 -1.60
CA ASP A 435 -23.54 -3.12 -0.91
C ASP A 435 -24.79 -2.36 -0.45
N ASP A 436 -24.80 -1.93 0.81
CA ASP A 436 -25.88 -1.18 1.47
C ASP A 436 -27.33 -1.63 1.19
N PRO A 437 -27.72 -2.90 1.48
CA PRO A 437 -29.11 -3.35 1.34
C PRO A 437 -30.06 -2.68 2.34
N THR A 438 -29.52 -1.88 3.26
CA THR A 438 -30.23 -1.13 4.31
C THR A 438 -30.61 0.28 3.91
N ARG A 439 -30.20 0.73 2.72
CA ARG A 439 -30.47 2.09 2.22
C ARG A 439 -31.96 2.35 2.08
N ILE A 440 -32.41 3.50 2.58
CA ILE A 440 -33.80 3.95 2.52
C ILE A 440 -33.95 4.83 1.27
N ASP A 441 -35.07 4.66 0.56
CA ASP A 441 -35.46 5.55 -0.53
C ASP A 441 -36.06 6.83 0.08
N PRO A 442 -35.44 8.02 -0.13
CA PRO A 442 -35.90 9.27 0.45
C PRO A 442 -37.29 9.70 -0.04
N GLU A 443 -37.76 9.22 -1.21
CA GLU A 443 -39.10 9.55 -1.71
C GLU A 443 -40.20 8.70 -1.07
N THR A 444 -39.89 7.45 -0.70
CA THR A 444 -40.87 6.47 -0.21
C THR A 444 -40.74 6.12 1.27
N GLY A 445 -39.65 6.56 1.94
CA GLY A 445 -39.37 6.29 3.36
C GLY A 445 -39.25 4.80 3.68
N SER A 446 -39.08 3.95 2.66
CA SER A 446 -39.02 2.50 2.77
C SER A 446 -37.63 2.01 2.34
N VAL A 447 -37.18 0.89 2.91
CA VAL A 447 -35.94 0.23 2.47
C VAL A 447 -36.04 -0.05 0.97
N ASN A 448 -35.03 0.39 0.21
CA ASN A 448 -34.98 0.18 -1.23
C ASN A 448 -35.00 -1.32 -1.51
N LYS A 449 -36.05 -1.78 -2.21
CA LYS A 449 -36.23 -3.22 -2.53
C LYS A 449 -35.25 -3.69 -3.60
N GLU A 450 -34.60 -2.79 -4.32
CA GLU A 450 -33.60 -3.12 -5.31
C GLU A 450 -32.23 -3.26 -4.67
N LEU A 451 -31.77 -4.50 -4.52
CA LEU A 451 -30.44 -4.82 -3.99
C LEU A 451 -29.35 -4.19 -4.88
N ASN A 452 -28.46 -3.40 -4.27
CA ASN A 452 -27.31 -2.83 -4.96
C ASN A 452 -26.16 -3.86 -4.99
N TYR A 453 -26.26 -4.80 -5.93
CA TYR A 453 -25.19 -5.77 -6.15
C TYR A 453 -24.00 -5.11 -6.86
N PHE A 454 -22.82 -5.67 -6.64
CA PHE A 454 -21.59 -5.23 -7.30
C PHE A 454 -20.75 -6.40 -7.80
N PHE A 455 -19.94 -6.11 -8.81
CA PHE A 455 -18.93 -7.00 -9.34
C PHE A 455 -17.62 -6.24 -9.49
N GLY A 456 -16.50 -6.91 -9.23
CA GLY A 456 -15.20 -6.28 -9.30
C GLY A 456 -14.07 -7.28 -9.42
N ALA A 457 -12.87 -6.73 -9.44
CA ALA A 457 -11.64 -7.51 -9.43
C ALA A 457 -10.57 -6.79 -8.60
N GLY A 458 -9.63 -7.58 -8.10
CA GLY A 458 -8.52 -7.07 -7.34
C GLY A 458 -7.24 -7.86 -7.56
N LEU A 459 -6.15 -7.23 -7.15
CA LEU A 459 -4.82 -7.79 -7.15
C LEU A 459 -4.30 -7.77 -5.72
N THR A 460 -3.65 -8.85 -5.30
CA THR A 460 -2.93 -8.91 -4.03
C THR A 460 -1.55 -9.51 -4.23
N PHE A 461 -0.55 -8.87 -3.62
CA PHE A 461 0.85 -9.28 -3.69
C PHE A 461 1.47 -9.14 -2.31
N ASN A 462 2.06 -10.21 -1.78
CA ASN A 462 2.88 -10.13 -0.58
C ASN A 462 4.35 -9.79 -0.92
N ASP A 463 5.17 -9.46 0.08
CA ASP A 463 6.57 -9.07 -0.12
C ASP A 463 7.43 -10.20 -0.72
N GLN A 464 7.01 -11.46 -0.61
CA GLN A 464 7.66 -12.62 -1.26
C GLN A 464 7.23 -12.79 -2.71
N ASP A 465 5.96 -12.57 -3.03
CA ASP A 465 5.45 -12.59 -4.40
C ASP A 465 6.07 -11.45 -5.21
N LEU A 466 6.15 -10.27 -4.61
CA LEU A 466 6.88 -9.13 -5.14
C LEU A 466 8.36 -9.51 -5.37
N LYS A 467 9.02 -10.19 -4.41
CA LYS A 467 10.39 -10.71 -4.61
C LYS A 467 10.49 -11.68 -5.80
N SER A 468 9.48 -12.50 -6.05
CA SER A 468 9.49 -13.47 -7.16
C SER A 468 9.17 -12.83 -8.51
N LEU A 469 8.26 -11.85 -8.55
CA LEU A 469 7.93 -11.10 -9.75
C LEU A 469 9.10 -10.20 -10.18
N PHE A 470 9.72 -9.51 -9.23
CA PHE A 470 10.92 -8.72 -9.48
C PHE A 470 12.17 -9.60 -9.67
N GLY A 471 12.25 -10.74 -8.98
CA GLY A 471 13.33 -11.71 -9.14
C GLY A 471 13.28 -12.48 -10.47
N MET A 472 12.09 -12.74 -11.02
CA MET A 472 11.94 -13.32 -12.36
C MET A 472 12.18 -12.28 -13.46
N ALA A 473 11.82 -11.00 -13.25
CA ALA A 473 12.23 -9.92 -14.12
C ALA A 473 13.77 -9.81 -14.16
N ALA A 474 14.43 -9.77 -13.01
CA ALA A 474 15.90 -9.73 -12.92
C ALA A 474 16.62 -10.98 -13.52
N ILE A 475 15.94 -12.13 -13.63
CA ILE A 475 16.47 -13.33 -14.32
C ILE A 475 16.17 -13.28 -15.82
N ALA A 476 15.05 -12.66 -16.24
CA ALA A 476 14.69 -12.48 -17.64
C ALA A 476 15.56 -11.45 -18.38
N THR A 477 16.09 -10.45 -17.66
CA THR A 477 17.10 -9.49 -18.18
C THR A 477 18.54 -9.90 -17.91
N GLY A 478 18.77 -10.98 -17.17
CA GLY A 478 20.10 -11.51 -16.86
C GLY A 478 20.58 -12.67 -17.76
N GLY A 479 19.88 -12.96 -18.87
CA GLY A 479 20.14 -14.08 -19.78
C GLY A 479 20.67 -13.69 -21.15
#